data_AF-A0A8I2E6R1-F1
#
_entry.id   AF-A0A8I2E6R1-F1
#
_cell.length_a   1.000
_cell.length_b   1.000
_cell.length_c   1.000
_cell.angle_alpha   90.00
_cell.angle_beta   90.00
_cell.angle_gamma   90.00
#
_symmetry.space_group_name_H-M   'P 1'
#
loop_
_entity.id
_entity.type
_entity.pdbx_description
1 polymer ?
#
loop_
_entity_poly.entity_id
_entity_poly.type
_entity_poly.pdbx_seq_one_letter_code
_entity_poly.pdbx_strand_id
1 'polypeptide(L)'
;MDERDLMRGALKATGIVKKGAQLKYGAIAMIVFIVGLVLLGMFFPAGQASAADCEDTGPGTADASAVSDGAGTQATGTLHEQQVGYAKEIDQAAKKAKLPGRATLIALMTAMQESTMQNLDHGHADSLGLFQQRPSMGWGTKQQIMTPSYAAESFFLGRGTNDGLTDIKGWDKLPLGDAAQKVQKSAHPELYAGHETAMRKLAKDAGINLERDGSTTGGSSSTGNDTTPVTSDNDNCGVTKPGTGGAGGSAGGKFTDGTQTWKLNNPRSVEEAIAWAKKNAGAGSSKQWYQRCLAYTAIVYGWQFSGVNYAIDHYSVVPKSMQHDGDRHPPAGALMYWDTGHRAGHIAVYLGDGKVASNDILRPGYIDVVDAELFETKWGARYIGWTPPVFPRAG
;
A
#
# COMPACT_ATOMS: atom_id res chain seq x y z
N MET A 1 -62.05 -8.54 53.67
CA MET A 1 -61.88 -9.73 52.82
C MET A 1 -62.32 -9.30 51.42
N ASP A 2 -61.51 -9.28 50.37
CA ASP A 2 -60.10 -9.62 50.16
C ASP A 2 -59.69 -8.88 48.86
N GLU A 3 -58.61 -8.11 48.88
CA GLU A 3 -58.06 -7.33 47.72
C GLU A 3 -57.17 -8.22 46.83
N ARG A 4 -57.47 -9.52 46.75
CA ARG A 4 -56.59 -10.54 46.14
C ARG A 4 -57.15 -11.27 44.92
N ASP A 5 -58.19 -10.75 44.27
CA ASP A 5 -58.77 -11.38 43.07
C ASP A 5 -58.72 -10.54 41.77
N LEU A 6 -58.01 -9.40 41.76
CA LEU A 6 -57.79 -8.61 40.52
C LEU A 6 -56.38 -8.70 39.95
N MET A 7 -55.52 -9.59 40.47
CA MET A 7 -54.19 -9.84 39.90
C MET A 7 -53.90 -11.33 39.73
N ARG A 8 -54.28 -11.90 38.58
CA ARG A 8 -53.47 -12.87 37.78
C ARG A 8 -54.30 -13.45 36.61
N GLY A 9 -53.75 -13.33 35.39
CA GLY A 9 -54.22 -14.03 34.19
C GLY A 9 -54.39 -13.08 33.01
N ALA A 10 -53.36 -12.59 32.30
CA ALA A 10 -52.38 -13.30 31.46
C ALA A 10 -52.45 -12.72 30.03
N LEU A 11 -51.31 -12.13 29.62
CA LEU A 11 -50.71 -12.20 28.28
C LEU A 11 -51.55 -11.80 27.04
N LYS A 12 -51.22 -10.64 26.47
CA LYS A 12 -50.81 -10.51 25.04
C LYS A 12 -50.11 -9.17 24.76
N ALA A 13 -48.79 -9.28 24.58
CA ALA A 13 -47.86 -8.46 23.78
C ALA A 13 -48.04 -6.93 23.70
N THR A 14 -47.30 -6.20 24.52
CA THR A 14 -46.83 -4.82 24.28
C THR A 14 -45.32 -4.84 24.10
N GLY A 15 -44.80 -4.14 23.09
CA GLY A 15 -43.36 -4.08 22.85
C GLY A 15 -42.96 -3.42 21.53
N ILE A 16 -43.37 -2.18 21.31
CA ILE A 16 -42.81 -1.32 20.25
C ILE A 16 -41.97 -0.22 20.94
N VAL A 17 -40.77 0.01 20.39
CA VAL A 17 -39.85 1.17 20.53
C VAL A 17 -38.86 1.20 21.72
N LYS A 18 -37.56 1.03 21.43
CA LYS A 18 -36.51 2.09 21.51
C LYS A 18 -35.11 1.53 21.15
N LYS A 19 -34.70 1.66 19.88
CA LYS A 19 -33.28 1.71 19.48
C LYS A 19 -32.88 3.17 19.33
N GLY A 20 -32.24 3.72 20.36
CA GLY A 20 -31.83 5.12 20.37
C GLY A 20 -30.99 5.47 21.58
N ALA A 21 -29.90 4.73 21.84
CA ALA A 21 -28.99 5.04 22.95
C ALA A 21 -27.57 4.45 22.78
N GLN A 22 -27.05 4.34 21.55
CA GLN A 22 -25.68 3.86 21.31
C GLN A 22 -24.82 4.81 20.46
N LEU A 23 -25.33 5.99 20.08
CA LEU A 23 -24.60 6.94 19.23
C LEU A 23 -23.91 8.08 20.00
N LYS A 24 -24.07 8.17 21.34
CA LYS A 24 -23.63 9.34 22.12
C LYS A 24 -22.29 9.18 22.84
N TYR A 25 -21.75 7.96 22.98
CA TYR A 25 -20.46 7.75 23.66
C TYR A 25 -19.27 7.71 22.68
N GLY A 26 -19.47 7.32 21.42
CA GLY A 26 -18.40 7.33 20.40
C GLY A 26 -17.99 8.74 19.95
N ALA A 27 -18.94 9.69 19.89
CA ALA A 27 -18.64 11.06 19.51
C ALA A 27 -17.86 11.84 20.58
N ILE A 28 -18.06 11.53 21.86
CA ILE A 28 -17.37 12.20 22.97
C ILE A 28 -15.91 11.73 23.06
N ALA A 29 -15.63 10.44 22.84
CA ALA A 29 -14.27 9.92 22.78
C ALA A 29 -13.45 10.48 21.59
N MET A 30 -14.10 10.66 20.43
CA MET A 30 -13.51 11.30 19.24
C MET A 30 -13.14 12.78 19.47
N ILE A 31 -13.98 13.54 20.18
CA ILE A 31 -13.71 14.96 20.46
C ILE A 31 -12.58 15.10 21.48
N VAL A 32 -12.50 14.25 22.51
CA VAL A 32 -11.39 14.29 23.48
C VAL A 32 -10.05 13.93 22.85
N PHE A 33 -10.03 12.99 21.90
CA PHE A 33 -8.82 12.61 21.16
C PHE A 33 -8.34 13.71 20.21
N ILE A 34 -9.25 14.36 19.47
CA ILE A 34 -8.93 15.47 18.56
C ILE A 34 -8.51 16.73 19.35
N VAL A 35 -9.19 17.05 20.45
CA VAL A 35 -8.83 18.21 21.30
C VAL A 35 -7.49 17.97 22.02
N GLY A 36 -7.17 16.73 22.41
CA GLY A 36 -5.86 16.36 22.94
C GLY A 36 -4.71 16.55 21.94
N LEU A 37 -4.92 16.20 20.66
CA LEU A 37 -3.93 16.40 19.60
C LEU A 37 -3.73 17.89 19.22
N VAL A 38 -4.79 18.70 19.28
CA VAL A 38 -4.70 20.15 18.99
C VAL A 38 -4.07 20.93 20.15
N LEU A 39 -4.36 20.56 21.41
CA LEU A 39 -3.77 21.24 22.58
C LEU A 39 -2.28 20.94 22.77
N LEU A 40 -1.79 19.79 22.32
CA LEU A 40 -0.35 19.48 22.32
C LEU A 40 0.44 20.29 21.27
N GLY A 41 -0.23 20.83 20.24
CA GLY A 41 0.36 21.71 19.22
C GLY A 41 0.34 23.20 19.58
N MET A 42 -0.31 23.61 20.66
CA MET A 42 -0.50 25.02 21.04
C MET A 42 0.45 25.54 22.13
N PHE A 43 1.39 24.71 22.62
CA PHE A 43 2.38 25.11 23.65
C PHE A 43 3.82 25.31 23.15
N PHE A 44 4.06 25.26 21.83
CA PHE A 44 5.32 25.70 21.23
C PHE A 44 5.10 26.99 20.42
N PRO A 45 5.46 28.18 20.93
CA PRO A 45 5.43 29.38 20.10
C PRO A 45 6.48 29.24 18.99
N ALA A 46 6.04 29.39 17.74
CA ALA A 46 6.90 29.57 16.58
C ALA A 46 7.73 30.86 16.77
N GLY A 47 8.97 30.71 17.22
CA GLY A 47 9.94 31.79 17.20
C GLY A 47 10.24 32.19 15.76
N GLN A 48 10.07 33.47 15.44
CA GLN A 48 10.60 34.05 14.21
C GLN A 48 12.13 33.97 14.24
N ALA A 49 12.70 33.09 13.42
CA ALA A 49 14.12 33.15 13.08
C ALA A 49 14.24 33.75 11.67
N SER A 50 14.84 34.93 11.64
CA SER A 50 15.31 35.62 10.43
C SER A 50 16.23 34.70 9.62
N ALA A 51 16.08 34.71 8.29
CA ALA A 51 17.06 34.14 7.38
C ALA A 51 18.38 34.92 7.50
N ALA A 52 19.38 34.29 8.09
CA ALA A 52 20.78 34.64 7.92
C ALA A 52 21.59 33.36 8.17
N ASP A 53 22.31 32.93 7.12
CA ASP A 53 23.48 32.06 7.10
C ASP A 53 23.52 30.86 8.05
N CYS A 54 23.32 29.67 7.49
CA CYS A 54 23.95 28.46 8.01
C CYS A 54 24.54 27.65 6.86
N GLU A 55 25.87 27.70 6.81
CA GLU A 55 26.75 26.77 6.13
C GLU A 55 26.54 25.32 6.60
N ASP A 56 26.87 24.43 5.67
CA ASP A 56 27.16 23.01 5.80
C ASP A 56 27.88 22.63 7.11
N THR A 57 27.26 21.76 7.92
CA THR A 57 27.95 20.66 8.65
C THR A 57 26.93 19.57 9.03
N GLY A 58 27.00 18.40 8.41
CA GLY A 58 26.57 17.16 9.06
C GLY A 58 27.68 16.61 9.99
N PRO A 59 27.56 15.38 10.51
CA PRO A 59 26.52 14.82 11.39
C PRO A 59 27.09 14.56 12.82
N GLY A 60 26.24 14.52 13.86
CA GLY A 60 26.73 14.27 15.23
C GLY A 60 25.64 13.87 16.23
N THR A 61 25.89 12.75 16.90
CA THR A 61 25.11 12.02 17.90
C THR A 61 24.87 12.76 19.21
N ALA A 62 23.72 12.52 19.87
CA ALA A 62 23.63 12.52 21.33
C ALA A 62 22.49 11.62 21.83
N ASP A 63 22.82 10.92 22.91
CA ASP A 63 22.15 9.78 23.51
C ASP A 63 20.79 10.07 24.16
N ALA A 64 19.95 9.03 24.22
CA ALA A 64 19.08 8.79 25.36
C ALA A 64 19.03 7.29 25.65
N SER A 65 19.81 6.87 26.65
CA SER A 65 19.75 5.54 27.25
C SER A 65 18.59 5.41 28.24
N ALA A 66 18.16 4.17 28.41
CA ALA A 66 16.90 3.67 28.96
C ALA A 66 16.79 3.61 30.51
N VAL A 67 15.56 3.36 30.99
CA VAL A 67 15.26 2.60 32.22
C VAL A 67 14.11 1.61 31.95
N SER A 68 14.23 0.42 32.54
CA SER A 68 13.66 -0.88 32.21
C SER A 68 12.56 -1.38 33.18
N ASP A 69 11.72 -2.33 32.74
CA ASP A 69 11.62 -3.71 33.28
C ASP A 69 10.33 -4.43 32.81
N GLY A 70 10.48 -5.50 32.01
CA GLY A 70 9.36 -6.39 31.67
C GLY A 70 9.55 -7.21 30.38
N ALA A 71 10.37 -8.26 30.45
CA ALA A 71 10.43 -9.43 29.54
C ALA A 71 10.06 -9.19 28.05
N GLY A 72 11.07 -8.72 27.31
CA GLY A 72 11.12 -8.64 25.85
C GLY A 72 12.34 -7.82 25.50
N THR A 73 13.48 -8.48 25.22
CA THR A 73 14.75 -7.79 24.95
C THR A 73 14.54 -6.77 23.84
N GLN A 74 14.53 -5.49 24.21
CA GLN A 74 14.55 -4.43 23.20
C GLN A 74 15.88 -4.54 22.47
N ALA A 75 15.85 -4.49 21.14
CA ALA A 75 17.10 -4.35 20.40
C ALA A 75 17.83 -3.09 20.89
N THR A 76 19.15 -3.15 21.04
CA THR A 76 19.98 -1.99 21.43
C THR A 76 20.49 -1.28 20.17
N GLY A 77 20.59 0.05 20.19
CA GLY A 77 21.11 0.85 19.07
C GLY A 77 20.17 1.98 18.67
N THR A 78 20.47 2.63 17.55
CA THR A 78 19.58 3.61 16.92
C THR A 78 18.23 2.97 16.55
N LEU A 79 17.17 3.78 16.42
CA LEU A 79 15.85 3.29 16.04
C LEU A 79 15.89 2.41 14.77
N HIS A 80 16.69 2.80 13.78
CA HIS A 80 16.83 2.02 12.55
C HIS A 80 17.48 0.64 12.79
N GLU A 81 18.53 0.56 13.61
CA GLU A 81 19.17 -0.71 13.98
C GLU A 81 18.20 -1.63 14.73
N GLN A 82 17.36 -1.05 15.60
CA GLN A 82 16.30 -1.80 16.29
C GLN A 82 15.28 -2.38 15.30
N GLN A 83 14.79 -1.56 14.37
CA GLN A 83 13.86 -1.99 13.32
C GLN A 83 14.44 -3.10 12.45
N VAL A 84 15.74 -3.01 12.11
CA VAL A 84 16.47 -4.08 11.39
C VAL A 84 16.53 -5.36 12.23
N GLY A 85 16.80 -5.26 13.53
CA GLY A 85 16.78 -6.41 14.45
C GLY A 85 15.42 -7.10 14.48
N TYR A 86 14.34 -6.34 14.67
CA TYR A 86 12.98 -6.89 14.68
C TYR A 86 12.55 -7.45 13.32
N ALA A 87 12.97 -6.84 12.20
CA ALA A 87 12.70 -7.38 10.88
C ALA A 87 13.33 -8.78 10.69
N LYS A 88 14.54 -8.99 11.21
CA LYS A 88 15.20 -10.30 11.20
C LYS A 88 14.44 -11.32 12.03
N GLU A 89 13.96 -10.96 13.21
CA GLU A 89 13.14 -11.85 14.06
C GLU A 89 11.85 -12.29 13.34
N ILE A 90 11.16 -11.35 12.69
CA ILE A 90 9.96 -11.64 11.88
C ILE A 90 10.29 -12.61 10.74
N ASP A 91 11.38 -12.38 10.00
CA ASP A 91 11.76 -13.26 8.89
C ASP A 91 12.20 -14.66 9.37
N GLN A 92 12.87 -14.75 10.52
CA GLN A 92 13.23 -16.05 11.11
C GLN A 92 11.98 -16.84 11.54
N ALA A 93 10.97 -16.18 12.11
CA ALA A 93 9.70 -16.82 12.40
C ALA A 93 9.01 -17.34 11.12
N ALA A 94 8.99 -16.54 10.05
CA ALA A 94 8.46 -16.96 8.75
C ALA A 94 9.22 -18.16 8.17
N LYS A 95 10.55 -18.15 8.23
CA LYS A 95 11.41 -19.27 7.80
C LYS A 95 11.14 -20.54 8.59
N LYS A 96 11.02 -20.45 9.93
CA LYS A 96 10.70 -21.58 10.80
C LYS A 96 9.34 -22.18 10.44
N ALA A 97 8.37 -21.33 10.11
CA ALA A 97 7.05 -21.72 9.60
C ALA A 97 7.06 -22.16 8.13
N LYS A 98 8.22 -22.18 7.45
CA LYS A 98 8.39 -22.51 6.03
C LYS A 98 7.57 -21.64 5.08
N LEU A 99 7.34 -20.39 5.46
CA LEU A 99 6.54 -19.43 4.69
C LEU A 99 7.40 -18.68 3.66
N PRO A 100 6.79 -18.30 2.52
CA PRO A 100 7.49 -17.52 1.50
C PRO A 100 7.83 -16.12 2.02
N GLY A 101 8.78 -15.45 1.37
CA GLY A 101 9.19 -14.08 1.73
C GLY A 101 8.04 -13.05 1.63
N ARG A 102 7.00 -13.35 0.83
CA ARG A 102 5.72 -12.62 0.84
C ARG A 102 5.11 -12.52 2.25
N ALA A 103 5.11 -13.61 3.02
CA ALA A 103 4.59 -13.59 4.39
C ALA A 103 5.40 -12.65 5.28
N THR A 104 6.74 -12.69 5.17
CA THR A 104 7.61 -11.73 5.86
C THR A 104 7.20 -10.29 5.55
N LEU A 105 6.99 -9.96 4.27
CA LEU A 105 6.61 -8.60 3.88
C LEU A 105 5.26 -8.16 4.48
N ILE A 106 4.25 -9.03 4.47
CA ILE A 106 2.94 -8.73 5.09
C ILE A 106 3.10 -8.44 6.59
N ALA A 107 3.89 -9.25 7.29
CA ALA A 107 4.14 -9.07 8.72
C ALA A 107 4.93 -7.78 9.01
N LEU A 108 5.94 -7.44 8.20
CA LEU A 108 6.67 -6.18 8.33
C LEU A 108 5.75 -4.97 8.11
N MET A 109 4.89 -5.00 7.09
CA MET A 109 3.90 -3.94 6.84
C MET A 109 2.92 -3.79 8.00
N THR A 110 2.54 -4.90 8.62
CA THR A 110 1.67 -4.90 9.79
C THR A 110 2.39 -4.27 10.98
N ALA A 111 3.59 -4.73 11.33
CA ALA A 111 4.33 -4.19 12.46
C ALA A 111 4.71 -2.70 12.28
N MET A 112 4.95 -2.25 11.05
CA MET A 112 5.11 -0.82 10.77
C MET A 112 3.82 -0.03 11.04
N GLN A 113 2.66 -0.53 10.63
CA GLN A 113 1.39 0.13 10.88
C GLN A 113 1.00 0.14 12.37
N GLU A 114 1.30 -0.94 13.09
CA GLU A 114 0.87 -1.12 14.48
C GLU A 114 1.76 -0.39 15.48
N SER A 115 3.08 -0.36 15.24
CA SER A 115 4.03 0.14 16.24
C SER A 115 5.21 0.90 15.64
N THR A 116 5.18 1.22 14.34
CA THR A 116 6.33 1.79 13.63
C THR A 116 7.56 0.89 13.73
N MET A 117 7.35 -0.44 13.68
CA MET A 117 8.40 -1.46 13.85
C MET A 117 9.12 -1.38 15.21
N GLN A 118 8.41 -1.03 16.30
CA GLN A 118 8.94 -1.01 17.66
C GLN A 118 8.22 -2.01 18.57
N ASN A 119 8.93 -2.58 19.54
CA ASN A 119 8.35 -3.56 20.45
C ASN A 119 7.79 -2.85 21.70
N LEU A 120 6.64 -2.20 21.56
CA LEU A 120 6.09 -1.30 22.59
C LEU A 120 5.47 -2.08 23.76
N ASP A 121 5.74 -1.65 24.99
CA ASP A 121 5.14 -2.21 26.22
C ASP A 121 3.82 -1.54 26.61
N HIS A 122 3.25 -0.76 25.69
CA HIS A 122 2.02 -0.01 25.82
C HIS A 122 1.30 0.09 24.46
N GLY A 123 0.02 0.46 24.51
CA GLY A 123 -0.86 0.55 23.35
C GLY A 123 -2.29 0.89 23.79
N HIS A 124 -3.23 0.84 22.85
CA HIS A 124 -4.65 0.99 23.18
C HIS A 124 -5.15 -0.21 24.00
N ALA A 125 -5.81 0.03 25.13
CA ALA A 125 -6.21 -0.99 26.11
C ALA A 125 -5.01 -1.81 26.63
N ASP A 126 -4.95 -3.11 26.34
CA ASP A 126 -3.86 -4.02 26.72
C ASP A 126 -3.04 -4.50 25.52
N SER A 127 -3.05 -3.74 24.42
CA SER A 127 -2.22 -4.02 23.24
C SER A 127 -0.73 -3.83 23.53
N LEU A 128 0.11 -4.78 23.08
CA LEU A 128 1.55 -4.80 23.31
C LEU A 128 2.32 -5.37 22.10
N GLY A 129 3.61 -5.08 22.06
CA GLY A 129 4.58 -5.63 21.14
C GLY A 129 4.48 -5.11 19.71
N LEU A 130 5.24 -5.75 18.80
CA LEU A 130 5.36 -5.35 17.38
C LEU A 130 4.03 -5.27 16.63
N PHE A 131 3.08 -6.14 16.97
CA PHE A 131 1.79 -6.26 16.28
C PHE A 131 0.62 -5.72 17.10
N GLN A 132 0.89 -5.04 18.23
CA GLN A 132 -0.13 -4.53 19.14
C GLN A 132 -1.19 -5.57 19.54
N GLN A 133 -0.74 -6.81 19.74
CA GLN A 133 -1.57 -7.96 20.14
C GLN A 133 -2.06 -7.81 21.58
N ARG A 134 -3.19 -8.43 21.92
CA ARG A 134 -3.84 -8.26 23.23
C ARG A 134 -3.88 -9.57 24.02
N PRO A 135 -3.36 -9.63 25.26
CA PRO A 135 -3.50 -10.79 26.11
C PRO A 135 -4.96 -11.14 26.40
N SER A 136 -5.80 -10.14 26.67
CA SER A 136 -7.24 -10.32 26.91
C SER A 136 -8.00 -10.92 25.73
N MET A 137 -7.44 -10.87 24.51
CA MET A 137 -8.02 -11.46 23.30
C MET A 137 -7.42 -12.84 22.96
N GLY A 138 -6.53 -13.38 23.80
CA GLY A 138 -6.00 -14.74 23.64
C GLY A 138 -4.78 -14.88 22.72
N TRP A 139 -4.10 -13.78 22.37
CA TRP A 139 -2.86 -13.84 21.57
C TRP A 139 -1.65 -14.39 22.33
N GLY A 140 -1.70 -14.41 23.67
CA GLY A 140 -0.64 -14.89 24.56
C GLY A 140 -0.58 -14.10 25.86
N THR A 141 0.31 -14.47 26.78
CA THR A 141 0.60 -13.65 27.97
C THR A 141 1.36 -12.38 27.59
N LYS A 142 1.39 -11.38 28.49
CA LYS A 142 2.17 -10.14 28.30
C LYS A 142 3.63 -10.44 27.91
N GLN A 143 4.29 -11.35 28.62
CA GLN A 143 5.68 -11.73 28.36
C GLN A 143 5.86 -12.40 26.99
N GLN A 144 4.88 -13.21 26.59
CA GLN A 144 4.91 -13.90 25.29
C GLN A 144 4.78 -12.90 24.14
N ILE A 145 3.78 -12.02 24.15
CA ILE A 145 3.57 -11.08 23.03
C ILE A 145 4.59 -9.94 22.98
N MET A 146 5.28 -9.66 24.10
CA MET A 146 6.46 -8.78 24.14
C MET A 146 7.74 -9.46 23.60
N THR A 147 7.69 -10.75 23.28
CA THR A 147 8.80 -11.45 22.62
C THR A 147 8.59 -11.41 21.10
N PRO A 148 9.43 -10.67 20.33
CA PRO A 148 9.22 -10.46 18.88
C PRO A 148 8.99 -11.73 18.06
N SER A 149 9.79 -12.77 18.30
CA SER A 149 9.70 -14.04 17.59
C SER A 149 8.39 -14.79 17.91
N TYR A 150 7.93 -14.74 19.16
CA TYR A 150 6.63 -15.28 19.55
C TYR A 150 5.52 -14.49 18.86
N ALA A 151 5.52 -13.16 18.96
CA ALA A 151 4.47 -12.31 18.37
C ALA A 151 4.35 -12.51 16.85
N ALA A 152 5.48 -12.63 16.15
CA ALA A 152 5.54 -12.92 14.72
C ALA A 152 5.01 -14.33 14.40
N GLU A 153 5.39 -15.36 15.17
CA GLU A 153 4.85 -16.71 15.03
C GLU A 153 3.33 -16.73 15.24
N SER A 154 2.81 -15.95 16.21
CA SER A 154 1.36 -15.79 16.42
C SER A 154 0.69 -15.20 15.19
N PHE A 155 1.27 -14.13 14.64
CA PHE A 155 0.73 -13.45 13.47
C PHE A 155 0.62 -14.41 12.28
N PHE A 156 1.62 -15.27 12.08
CA PHE A 156 1.62 -16.24 10.99
C PHE A 156 0.66 -17.41 11.20
N LEU A 157 0.68 -18.02 12.38
CA LEU A 157 0.06 -19.32 12.64
C LEU A 157 -1.22 -19.27 13.49
N GLY A 158 -1.58 -18.09 14.00
CA GLY A 158 -2.71 -17.91 14.90
C GLY A 158 -2.38 -18.33 16.33
N ARG A 159 -3.29 -18.01 17.26
CA ARG A 159 -3.21 -18.43 18.67
C ARG A 159 -4.56 -18.32 19.35
N GLY A 160 -4.88 -19.34 20.15
CA GLY A 160 -6.17 -19.43 20.84
C GLY A 160 -7.32 -19.43 19.84
N THR A 161 -8.20 -18.43 19.93
CA THR A 161 -9.33 -18.23 19.00
C THR A 161 -9.01 -17.24 17.87
N ASN A 162 -7.78 -16.76 17.75
CA ASN A 162 -7.38 -15.83 16.71
C ASN A 162 -6.72 -16.56 15.55
N ASP A 163 -7.25 -16.29 14.36
CA ASP A 163 -6.70 -16.77 13.09
C ASP A 163 -5.35 -16.10 12.80
N GLY A 164 -4.39 -16.87 12.33
CA GLY A 164 -3.15 -16.37 11.75
C GLY A 164 -3.26 -16.10 10.26
N LEU A 165 -2.18 -15.59 9.68
CA LEU A 165 -2.06 -15.39 8.24
C LEU A 165 -2.37 -16.67 7.46
N THR A 166 -1.88 -17.82 7.91
CA THR A 166 -2.05 -19.10 7.21
C THR A 166 -3.47 -19.67 7.30
N ASP A 167 -4.26 -19.24 8.27
CA ASP A 167 -5.66 -19.66 8.42
C ASP A 167 -6.59 -18.92 7.46
N ILE A 168 -6.13 -17.80 6.89
CA ILE A 168 -6.87 -17.02 5.90
C ILE A 168 -6.81 -17.72 4.55
N LYS A 169 -7.95 -18.22 4.08
CA LYS A 169 -8.08 -18.85 2.77
C LYS A 169 -7.63 -17.89 1.65
N GLY A 170 -6.63 -18.32 0.88
CA GLY A 170 -6.11 -17.58 -0.28
C GLY A 170 -5.30 -16.33 0.08
N TRP A 171 -4.77 -16.23 1.31
CA TRP A 171 -3.99 -15.07 1.76
C TRP A 171 -2.82 -14.73 0.83
N ASP A 172 -2.24 -15.74 0.18
CA ASP A 172 -1.15 -15.64 -0.78
C ASP A 172 -1.54 -14.84 -2.03
N LYS A 173 -2.83 -14.84 -2.38
CA LYS A 173 -3.40 -14.15 -3.55
C LYS A 173 -4.05 -12.81 -3.20
N LEU A 174 -4.27 -12.51 -1.92
CA LEU A 174 -4.81 -11.24 -1.49
C LEU A 174 -3.80 -10.11 -1.66
N PRO A 175 -4.22 -8.86 -1.91
CA PRO A 175 -3.37 -7.69 -1.71
C PRO A 175 -2.70 -7.73 -0.32
N LEU A 176 -1.44 -7.28 -0.22
CA LEU A 176 -0.64 -7.43 1.00
C LEU A 176 -1.33 -6.78 2.23
N GLY A 177 -1.89 -5.57 2.03
CA GLY A 177 -2.66 -4.88 3.06
C GLY A 177 -3.94 -5.60 3.46
N ASP A 178 -4.63 -6.24 2.51
CA ASP A 178 -5.86 -7.01 2.80
C ASP A 178 -5.55 -8.28 3.60
N ALA A 179 -4.43 -8.94 3.31
CA ALA A 179 -3.95 -10.07 4.08
C ALA A 179 -3.60 -9.66 5.53
N ALA A 180 -2.86 -8.56 5.69
CA ALA A 180 -2.55 -7.97 7.01
C ALA A 180 -3.82 -7.62 7.79
N GLN A 181 -4.77 -6.93 7.14
CA GLN A 181 -6.04 -6.55 7.72
C GLN A 181 -6.86 -7.76 8.17
N LYS A 182 -6.88 -8.86 7.40
CA LYS A 182 -7.67 -10.04 7.79
C LYS A 182 -7.15 -10.72 9.05
N VAL A 183 -5.85 -10.61 9.33
CA VAL A 183 -5.26 -11.07 10.60
C VAL A 183 -5.61 -10.10 11.73
N GLN A 184 -5.34 -8.80 11.54
CA GLN A 184 -5.48 -7.80 12.61
C GLN A 184 -6.92 -7.36 12.89
N LYS A 185 -7.81 -7.49 11.90
CA LYS A 185 -9.23 -7.10 11.96
C LYS A 185 -9.42 -5.65 12.45
N SER A 186 -8.55 -4.73 12.03
CA SER A 186 -8.59 -3.32 12.44
C SER A 186 -9.78 -2.56 11.83
N ALA A 187 -10.11 -1.37 12.34
CA ALA A 187 -11.18 -0.56 11.76
C ALA A 187 -10.79 0.15 10.44
N HIS A 188 -9.53 0.04 10.02
CA HIS A 188 -8.92 0.86 8.96
C HIS A 188 -8.06 0.02 7.99
N PRO A 189 -8.67 -0.77 7.10
CA PRO A 189 -7.99 -1.66 6.17
C PRO A 189 -7.00 -0.95 5.23
N GLU A 190 -7.26 0.31 4.90
CA GLU A 190 -6.48 1.11 3.96
C GLU A 190 -5.07 1.48 4.44
N LEU A 191 -4.81 1.44 5.74
CA LEU A 191 -3.57 1.96 6.32
C LEU A 191 -2.37 1.05 6.11
N TYR A 192 -2.58 -0.26 5.95
CA TYR A 192 -1.49 -1.22 5.76
C TYR A 192 -0.80 -1.10 4.40
N ALA A 193 -1.52 -0.66 3.37
CA ALA A 193 -1.00 -0.59 1.99
C ALA A 193 0.10 0.47 1.79
N GLY A 194 0.20 1.46 2.68
CA GLY A 194 1.18 2.55 2.60
C GLY A 194 2.62 2.15 2.98
N HIS A 195 2.82 1.00 3.61
CA HIS A 195 4.12 0.64 4.23
C HIS A 195 4.99 -0.28 3.38
N GLU A 196 4.48 -0.80 2.27
CA GLU A 196 5.21 -1.79 1.45
C GLU A 196 6.59 -1.27 1.03
N THR A 197 6.64 -0.04 0.53
CA THR A 197 7.85 0.71 0.17
C THR A 197 8.89 0.72 1.29
N ALA A 198 8.51 1.19 2.48
CA ALA A 198 9.41 1.31 3.61
C ALA A 198 9.89 -0.08 4.07
N MET A 199 9.00 -1.08 4.04
CA MET A 199 9.29 -2.43 4.52
C MET A 199 10.13 -3.26 3.56
N ARG A 200 10.02 -3.04 2.25
CA ARG A 200 10.97 -3.61 1.29
C ARG A 200 12.38 -3.03 1.47
N LYS A 201 12.49 -1.73 1.76
CA LYS A 201 13.78 -1.10 2.07
C LYS A 201 14.36 -1.69 3.36
N LEU A 202 13.57 -1.74 4.44
CA LEU A 202 14.01 -2.31 5.71
C LEU A 202 14.41 -3.79 5.57
N ALA A 203 13.67 -4.58 4.79
CA ALA A 203 14.01 -5.96 4.50
C ALA A 203 15.36 -6.08 3.77
N LYS A 204 15.62 -5.20 2.79
CA LYS A 204 16.91 -5.14 2.10
C LYS A 204 18.05 -4.78 3.07
N ASP A 205 17.86 -3.74 3.88
CA ASP A 205 18.84 -3.31 4.89
C ASP A 205 19.12 -4.43 5.91
N ALA A 206 18.11 -5.26 6.21
CA ALA A 206 18.21 -6.43 7.08
C ALA A 206 18.80 -7.69 6.40
N GLY A 207 19.05 -7.68 5.09
CA GLY A 207 19.53 -8.85 4.34
C GLY A 207 18.48 -9.95 4.14
N ILE A 208 17.19 -9.59 4.15
CA ILE A 208 16.07 -10.52 4.03
C ILE A 208 15.74 -10.76 2.55
N ASN A 209 15.71 -12.04 2.15
CA ASN A 209 15.21 -12.44 0.84
C ASN A 209 13.68 -12.55 0.83
N LEU A 210 13.02 -11.53 0.26
CA LEU A 210 11.55 -11.50 0.10
C LEU A 210 11.03 -12.38 -1.07
N GLU A 211 11.91 -12.83 -1.97
CA GLU A 211 11.60 -13.73 -3.08
C GLU A 211 11.78 -15.21 -2.70
N ARG A 212 12.00 -15.50 -1.40
CA ARG A 212 12.12 -16.86 -0.90
C ARG A 212 10.81 -17.63 -1.13
N ASP A 213 10.93 -18.82 -1.71
CA ASP A 213 9.82 -19.78 -1.82
C ASP A 213 9.45 -20.41 -0.48
N GLY A 214 8.16 -20.68 -0.29
CA GLY A 214 7.66 -21.46 0.85
C GLY A 214 7.72 -22.96 0.56
N SER A 215 7.81 -23.79 1.60
CA SER A 215 7.70 -25.25 1.46
C SER A 215 6.28 -25.69 1.83
N THR A 216 5.43 -25.91 0.84
CA THR A 216 4.12 -26.54 1.00
C THR A 216 4.30 -28.01 1.38
N THR A 217 4.32 -28.31 2.69
CA THR A 217 4.14 -29.70 3.14
C THR A 217 2.64 -29.98 3.15
N GLY A 218 2.11 -30.39 2.00
CA GLY A 218 0.72 -30.83 1.85
C GLY A 218 0.14 -30.61 0.46
N GLY A 219 0.47 -31.50 -0.50
CA GLY A 219 -0.30 -31.64 -1.74
C GLY A 219 0.55 -31.74 -3.02
N SER A 220 0.98 -32.98 -3.31
CA SER A 220 1.38 -33.54 -4.61
C SER A 220 2.23 -32.71 -5.58
N SER A 221 3.46 -33.18 -5.76
CA SER A 221 4.28 -32.91 -6.95
C SER A 221 3.50 -33.18 -8.24
N SER A 222 3.56 -32.23 -9.17
CA SER A 222 3.53 -32.52 -10.59
C SER A 222 4.55 -31.62 -11.28
N THR A 223 5.60 -32.23 -11.80
CA THR A 223 6.42 -31.67 -12.88
C THR A 223 5.50 -31.34 -14.06
N GLY A 224 5.26 -30.05 -14.28
CA GLY A 224 4.42 -29.55 -15.37
C GLY A 224 4.95 -28.21 -15.84
N ASN A 225 5.37 -28.18 -17.10
CA ASN A 225 5.90 -27.06 -17.86
C ASN A 225 4.95 -25.84 -17.76
N ASP A 226 5.41 -24.72 -17.20
CA ASP A 226 4.60 -23.50 -17.02
C ASP A 226 4.59 -22.66 -18.31
N THR A 227 3.76 -23.07 -19.24
CA THR A 227 3.33 -22.30 -20.41
C THR A 227 1.81 -22.38 -20.52
N THR A 228 1.09 -21.71 -19.62
CA THR A 228 -0.30 -21.31 -19.86
C THR A 228 -0.67 -20.04 -19.10
N PRO A 229 -1.47 -19.12 -19.70
CA PRO A 229 -1.74 -17.80 -19.15
C PRO A 229 -2.71 -17.89 -17.97
N VAL A 230 -2.41 -17.18 -16.89
CA VAL A 230 -3.35 -16.98 -15.78
C VAL A 230 -4.48 -16.07 -16.29
N THR A 231 -5.66 -16.64 -16.51
CA THR A 231 -6.88 -15.92 -16.86
C THR A 231 -7.43 -15.18 -15.65
N SER A 232 -7.83 -13.94 -15.88
CA SER A 232 -8.47 -13.03 -14.95
C SER A 232 -9.82 -13.53 -14.49
N ASP A 233 -10.01 -13.73 -13.19
CA ASP A 233 -11.31 -13.63 -12.54
C ASP A 233 -11.20 -12.62 -11.39
N ASN A 234 -11.50 -11.36 -11.71
CA ASN A 234 -11.93 -10.34 -10.76
C ASN A 234 -12.78 -9.30 -11.51
N ASP A 235 -13.90 -9.78 -12.02
CA ASP A 235 -15.02 -8.95 -12.44
C ASP A 235 -15.68 -8.31 -11.22
N ASN A 236 -15.23 -7.10 -10.83
CA ASN A 236 -16.17 -6.06 -10.41
C ASN A 236 -15.52 -4.65 -10.36
N CYS A 237 -15.21 -4.09 -11.53
CA CYS A 237 -15.24 -2.65 -11.69
C CYS A 237 -16.62 -2.29 -12.22
N GLY A 238 -17.49 -1.78 -11.35
CA GLY A 238 -18.73 -1.13 -11.74
C GLY A 238 -18.42 0.10 -12.58
N VAL A 239 -18.30 -0.07 -13.89
CA VAL A 239 -18.30 1.02 -14.87
C VAL A 239 -19.75 1.26 -15.23
N THR A 240 -20.31 2.37 -14.77
CA THR A 240 -21.48 2.96 -15.41
C THR A 240 -21.12 3.26 -16.85
N LYS A 241 -21.70 2.47 -17.76
CA LYS A 241 -21.60 2.58 -19.21
C LYS A 241 -22.01 4.00 -19.66
N PRO A 242 -21.14 4.81 -20.28
CA PRO A 242 -21.60 5.91 -21.11
C PRO A 242 -21.61 5.42 -22.56
N GLY A 243 -22.81 5.36 -23.15
CA GLY A 243 -23.06 5.50 -24.58
C GLY A 243 -22.35 4.52 -25.52
N THR A 244 -23.11 3.54 -26.00
CA THR A 244 -22.92 2.94 -27.32
C THR A 244 -22.70 4.02 -28.39
N GLY A 245 -21.49 4.09 -28.93
CA GLY A 245 -21.17 4.90 -30.11
C GLY A 245 -19.76 4.58 -30.59
N GLY A 246 -19.64 3.82 -31.67
CA GLY A 246 -18.39 3.64 -32.41
C GLY A 246 -18.06 2.20 -32.75
N ALA A 247 -18.84 1.58 -33.62
CA ALA A 247 -18.31 0.55 -34.49
C ALA A 247 -17.46 1.21 -35.58
N GLY A 248 -16.21 0.75 -35.75
CA GLY A 248 -15.41 0.90 -36.97
C GLY A 248 -14.27 1.92 -36.94
N GLY A 249 -13.04 1.46 -37.25
CA GLY A 249 -12.01 2.30 -37.89
C GLY A 249 -10.75 2.61 -37.07
N SER A 250 -9.67 1.88 -37.36
CA SER A 250 -8.23 2.17 -37.18
C SER A 250 -7.77 2.96 -35.95
N ALA A 251 -7.63 2.28 -34.81
CA ALA A 251 -6.86 2.82 -33.72
C ALA A 251 -5.41 2.31 -33.76
N GLY A 252 -4.53 3.24 -34.11
CA GLY A 252 -3.11 3.04 -34.40
C GLY A 252 -2.58 4.25 -35.16
N GLY A 253 -2.08 5.25 -34.42
CA GLY A 253 -1.52 6.49 -34.97
C GLY A 253 -0.03 6.36 -35.32
N LYS A 254 0.57 7.45 -35.80
CA LYS A 254 2.04 7.58 -35.87
C LYS A 254 2.52 8.33 -34.63
N PHE A 255 3.63 7.90 -34.07
CA PHE A 255 4.37 8.65 -33.06
C PHE A 255 5.74 9.00 -33.63
N THR A 256 6.20 10.23 -33.46
CA THR A 256 7.51 10.67 -33.96
C THR A 256 8.25 11.38 -32.86
N ASP A 257 9.55 11.14 -32.77
CA ASP A 257 10.47 11.87 -31.88
C ASP A 257 11.20 13.02 -32.58
N GLY A 258 10.81 13.32 -33.82
CA GLY A 258 11.50 14.27 -34.70
C GLY A 258 12.60 13.64 -35.56
N THR A 259 13.06 12.42 -35.23
CA THR A 259 14.11 11.69 -35.96
C THR A 259 13.60 10.36 -36.54
N GLN A 260 12.77 9.64 -35.79
CA GLN A 260 12.17 8.37 -36.13
C GLN A 260 10.65 8.48 -36.00
N THR A 261 9.95 7.68 -36.81
CA THR A 261 8.48 7.60 -36.76
C THR A 261 8.07 6.15 -36.62
N TRP A 262 7.29 5.86 -35.58
CA TRP A 262 6.75 4.53 -35.30
C TRP A 262 5.26 4.49 -35.60
N LYS A 263 4.82 3.37 -36.17
CA LYS A 263 3.40 3.04 -36.27
C LYS A 263 2.95 2.41 -34.95
N LEU A 264 1.96 3.01 -34.31
CA LEU A 264 1.35 2.50 -33.09
C LEU A 264 0.19 1.57 -33.45
N ASN A 265 -0.09 0.63 -32.55
CA ASN A 265 -1.24 -0.28 -32.65
C ASN A 265 -2.20 -0.11 -31.45
N ASN A 266 -2.23 1.07 -30.84
CA ASN A 266 -3.05 1.34 -29.65
C ASN A 266 -4.52 1.55 -30.01
N PRO A 267 -5.48 1.07 -29.19
CA PRO A 267 -6.91 1.32 -29.33
C PRO A 267 -7.34 2.80 -29.28
N ARG A 268 -6.46 3.71 -28.87
CA ARG A 268 -6.66 5.15 -28.93
C ARG A 268 -5.45 5.85 -29.59
N SER A 269 -5.71 6.85 -30.43
CA SER A 269 -4.65 7.71 -30.97
C SER A 269 -3.97 8.54 -29.87
N VAL A 270 -2.80 9.11 -30.15
CA VAL A 270 -2.08 9.95 -29.19
C VAL A 270 -2.90 11.17 -28.77
N GLU A 271 -3.54 11.83 -29.72
CA GLU A 271 -4.36 13.03 -29.48
C GLU A 271 -5.57 12.70 -28.59
N GLU A 272 -6.29 11.62 -28.92
CA GLU A 272 -7.40 11.16 -28.10
C GLU A 272 -6.94 10.71 -26.71
N ALA A 273 -5.77 10.07 -26.59
CA ALA A 273 -5.21 9.60 -25.32
C ALA A 273 -4.89 10.77 -24.39
N ILE A 274 -4.24 11.82 -24.91
CA ILE A 274 -3.99 13.06 -24.17
C ILE A 274 -5.30 13.72 -23.76
N ALA A 275 -6.29 13.81 -24.65
CA ALA A 275 -7.59 14.37 -24.33
C ALA A 275 -8.31 13.56 -23.24
N TRP A 276 -8.24 12.23 -23.31
CA TRP A 276 -8.80 11.34 -22.29
C TRP A 276 -8.10 11.53 -20.94
N ALA A 277 -6.77 11.59 -20.92
CA ALA A 277 -5.97 11.78 -19.70
C ALA A 277 -6.33 13.10 -19.01
N LYS A 278 -6.41 14.21 -19.76
CA LYS A 278 -6.81 15.53 -19.24
C LYS A 278 -8.23 15.51 -18.71
N LYS A 279 -9.18 14.88 -19.42
CA LYS A 279 -10.59 14.82 -19.02
C LYS A 279 -10.82 14.02 -17.73
N ASN A 280 -10.03 12.98 -17.49
CA ASN A 280 -10.18 12.07 -16.35
C ASN A 280 -9.27 12.40 -15.16
N ALA A 281 -8.52 13.50 -15.23
CA ALA A 281 -7.70 14.02 -14.13
C ALA A 281 -8.48 15.00 -13.23
N GLY A 282 -7.94 15.28 -12.04
CA GLY A 282 -8.46 16.31 -11.15
C GLY A 282 -9.76 15.89 -10.43
N ALA A 283 -10.76 16.78 -10.40
CA ALA A 283 -12.01 16.53 -9.66
C ALA A 283 -12.85 15.37 -10.25
N GLY A 284 -12.65 15.04 -11.52
CA GLY A 284 -13.30 13.91 -12.19
C GLY A 284 -12.64 12.56 -11.91
N SER A 285 -11.47 12.53 -11.27
CA SER A 285 -10.77 11.28 -10.93
C SER A 285 -11.36 10.61 -9.68
N SER A 286 -11.36 9.29 -9.66
CA SER A 286 -11.67 8.48 -8.47
C SER A 286 -10.40 8.13 -7.67
N LYS A 287 -10.55 7.55 -6.46
CA LYS A 287 -9.45 6.99 -5.64
C LYS A 287 -8.95 5.62 -6.11
N GLN A 288 -9.56 5.04 -7.13
CA GLN A 288 -9.30 3.65 -7.54
C GLN A 288 -7.95 3.48 -8.23
N TRP A 289 -7.25 4.58 -8.53
CA TRP A 289 -5.95 4.57 -9.21
C TRP A 289 -4.77 4.36 -8.28
N TYR A 290 -4.98 3.99 -7.03
CA TYR A 290 -3.90 3.83 -6.06
C TYR A 290 -2.94 2.72 -6.48
N GLN A 291 -1.65 3.04 -6.65
CA GLN A 291 -0.59 2.15 -7.12
C GLN A 291 -0.88 1.50 -8.50
N ARG A 292 -1.66 2.18 -9.35
CA ARG A 292 -2.06 1.68 -10.68
C ARG A 292 -1.44 2.48 -11.83
N CYS A 293 -0.26 3.06 -11.65
CA CYS A 293 0.40 3.92 -12.64
C CYS A 293 0.48 3.27 -14.03
N LEU A 294 0.96 2.03 -14.10
CA LEU A 294 1.08 1.31 -15.37
C LEU A 294 -0.30 0.98 -15.98
N ALA A 295 -1.24 0.49 -15.18
CA ALA A 295 -2.59 0.20 -15.66
C ALA A 295 -3.30 1.46 -16.17
N TYR A 296 -3.12 2.59 -15.49
CA TYR A 296 -3.62 3.89 -15.92
C TYR A 296 -3.08 4.25 -17.31
N THR A 297 -1.77 4.17 -17.53
CA THR A 297 -1.19 4.51 -18.85
C THR A 297 -1.70 3.61 -19.98
N ALA A 298 -1.94 2.31 -19.71
CA ALA A 298 -2.53 1.40 -20.68
C ALA A 298 -3.98 1.79 -21.03
N ILE A 299 -4.79 2.11 -20.02
CA ILE A 299 -6.20 2.54 -20.19
C ILE A 299 -6.30 3.89 -20.91
N VAL A 300 -5.36 4.81 -20.66
CA VAL A 300 -5.24 6.08 -21.41
C VAL A 300 -5.10 5.80 -22.92
N TYR A 301 -4.37 4.75 -23.29
CA TYR A 301 -4.23 4.31 -24.68
C TYR A 301 -5.30 3.30 -25.15
N GLY A 302 -6.28 3.02 -24.30
CA GLY A 302 -7.46 2.21 -24.61
C GLY A 302 -7.28 0.71 -24.45
N TRP A 303 -6.17 0.27 -23.86
CA TRP A 303 -5.95 -1.13 -23.48
C TRP A 303 -6.66 -1.46 -22.16
N GLN A 304 -7.03 -2.73 -21.96
CA GLN A 304 -7.58 -3.19 -20.68
C GLN A 304 -6.46 -3.56 -19.71
N PHE A 305 -5.33 -4.05 -20.23
CA PHE A 305 -4.13 -4.37 -19.45
C PHE A 305 -2.83 -3.97 -20.17
N SER A 306 -1.79 -3.66 -19.40
CA SER A 306 -0.46 -3.24 -19.89
C SER A 306 0.41 -4.38 -20.41
N GLY A 307 0.10 -5.63 -20.03
CA GLY A 307 0.86 -6.83 -20.43
C GLY A 307 2.09 -7.17 -19.58
N VAL A 308 2.42 -6.32 -18.61
CA VAL A 308 3.47 -6.55 -17.60
C VAL A 308 3.06 -5.95 -16.26
N ASN A 309 3.69 -6.39 -15.18
CA ASN A 309 3.25 -6.08 -13.81
C ASN A 309 3.79 -4.75 -13.26
N TYR A 310 4.95 -4.29 -13.75
CA TYR A 310 5.66 -3.14 -13.18
C TYR A 310 6.04 -2.12 -14.25
N ALA A 311 6.03 -0.84 -13.89
CA ALA A 311 6.38 0.26 -14.78
C ALA A 311 7.81 0.11 -15.33
N ILE A 312 8.76 -0.31 -14.49
CA ILE A 312 10.14 -0.52 -14.92
C ILE A 312 10.31 -1.75 -15.85
N ASP A 313 9.47 -2.75 -15.68
CA ASP A 313 9.44 -3.91 -16.60
C ASP A 313 8.91 -3.50 -17.95
N HIS A 314 7.92 -2.60 -17.96
CA HIS A 314 7.40 -2.03 -19.21
C HIS A 314 8.52 -1.34 -20.00
N TYR A 315 9.32 -0.48 -19.36
CA TYR A 315 10.48 0.13 -20.01
C TYR A 315 11.43 -0.91 -20.61
N SER A 316 11.70 -1.99 -19.86
CA SER A 316 12.64 -3.05 -20.26
C SER A 316 12.15 -3.91 -21.43
N VAL A 317 10.84 -4.08 -21.59
CA VAL A 317 10.27 -4.86 -22.71
C VAL A 317 10.01 -4.04 -23.98
N VAL A 318 10.06 -2.70 -23.90
CA VAL A 318 10.08 -1.84 -25.09
C VAL A 318 11.40 -2.05 -25.83
N PRO A 319 11.42 -2.22 -27.17
CA PRO A 319 12.66 -2.40 -27.92
C PRO A 319 13.68 -1.29 -27.61
N LYS A 320 14.95 -1.66 -27.43
CA LYS A 320 16.00 -0.70 -27.01
C LYS A 320 16.14 0.49 -27.97
N SER A 321 15.85 0.29 -29.26
CA SER A 321 15.83 1.36 -30.26
C SER A 321 14.72 2.40 -30.09
N MET A 322 13.75 2.15 -29.22
CA MET A 322 12.65 3.06 -28.88
C MET A 322 12.77 3.61 -27.45
N GLN A 323 13.87 3.31 -26.75
CA GLN A 323 14.13 3.84 -25.42
C GLN A 323 15.01 5.08 -25.53
N HIS A 324 14.54 6.18 -24.97
CA HIS A 324 15.27 7.44 -24.90
C HIS A 324 15.79 7.62 -23.48
N ASP A 325 16.90 6.94 -23.17
CA ASP A 325 17.52 6.95 -21.84
C ASP A 325 17.96 8.39 -21.47
N GLY A 326 17.48 8.90 -20.34
CA GLY A 326 17.86 10.20 -19.78
C GLY A 326 17.37 11.44 -20.54
N ASP A 327 16.80 11.29 -21.74
CA ASP A 327 16.29 12.41 -22.53
C ASP A 327 15.07 13.06 -21.85
N ARG A 328 15.06 14.39 -21.78
CA ARG A 328 14.04 15.20 -21.12
C ARG A 328 13.13 15.95 -22.08
N HIS A 329 13.22 15.67 -23.39
CA HIS A 329 12.41 16.33 -24.42
C HIS A 329 11.45 15.35 -25.13
N PRO A 330 10.60 14.61 -24.39
CA PRO A 330 9.63 13.72 -25.02
C PRO A 330 8.61 14.51 -25.87
N PRO A 331 8.17 13.97 -27.02
CA PRO A 331 6.96 14.44 -27.68
C PRO A 331 5.73 14.16 -26.84
N ALA A 332 4.70 15.01 -26.95
CA ALA A 332 3.42 14.80 -26.28
C ALA A 332 2.85 13.41 -26.62
N GLY A 333 2.42 12.67 -25.60
CA GLY A 333 1.98 11.29 -25.70
C GLY A 333 3.02 10.24 -25.30
N ALA A 334 4.30 10.60 -25.17
CA ALA A 334 5.31 9.67 -24.67
C ALA A 334 4.94 9.10 -23.29
N LEU A 335 5.48 7.91 -22.99
CA LEU A 335 5.47 7.35 -21.65
C LEU A 335 6.79 7.70 -20.98
N MET A 336 6.73 8.36 -19.83
CA MET A 336 7.91 8.73 -19.04
C MET A 336 8.07 7.79 -17.86
N TYR A 337 9.31 7.48 -17.48
CA TYR A 337 9.62 6.47 -16.46
C TYR A 337 10.56 7.01 -15.39
N TRP A 338 10.30 6.60 -14.15
CA TRP A 338 11.15 6.91 -13.00
C TRP A 338 11.46 5.63 -12.22
N ASP A 339 12.69 5.56 -11.73
CA ASP A 339 13.11 4.63 -10.70
C ASP A 339 12.82 5.28 -9.36
N THR A 340 11.80 4.78 -8.68
CA THR A 340 11.39 5.26 -7.36
C THR A 340 12.18 4.60 -6.22
N GLY A 341 13.17 3.75 -6.54
CA GLY A 341 13.80 2.85 -5.58
C GLY A 341 12.92 1.65 -5.21
N HIS A 342 11.75 1.49 -5.83
CA HIS A 342 10.85 0.34 -5.70
C HIS A 342 10.87 -0.54 -6.94
N ARG A 343 10.55 -1.83 -6.76
CA ARG A 343 10.48 -2.80 -7.87
C ARG A 343 9.50 -2.39 -8.96
N ALA A 344 8.42 -1.69 -8.58
CA ALA A 344 7.42 -1.21 -9.53
C ALA A 344 7.98 -0.14 -10.46
N GLY A 345 8.87 0.73 -9.98
CA GLY A 345 9.16 2.01 -10.63
C GLY A 345 7.92 2.91 -10.69
N HIS A 346 7.93 3.89 -11.58
CA HIS A 346 6.76 4.71 -11.88
C HIS A 346 6.71 5.06 -13.36
N ILE A 347 5.50 5.22 -13.90
CA ILE A 347 5.25 5.58 -15.30
C ILE A 347 4.12 6.61 -15.37
N ALA A 348 4.23 7.57 -16.29
CA ALA A 348 3.21 8.58 -16.52
C ALA A 348 3.07 8.89 -18.01
N VAL A 349 1.92 9.48 -18.40
CA VAL A 349 1.68 9.95 -19.77
C VAL A 349 2.09 11.41 -19.88
N TYR A 350 3.04 11.70 -20.76
CA TYR A 350 3.46 13.07 -21.04
C TYR A 350 2.42 13.80 -21.89
N LEU A 351 2.02 14.99 -21.47
CA LEU A 351 0.96 15.78 -22.10
C LEU A 351 1.48 16.95 -22.95
N GLY A 352 2.80 17.18 -22.95
CA GLY A 352 3.43 18.40 -23.46
C GLY A 352 3.74 19.41 -22.35
N ASP A 353 4.56 20.42 -22.68
CA ASP A 353 4.86 21.59 -21.83
C ASP A 353 5.35 21.24 -20.41
N GLY A 354 6.13 20.16 -20.30
CA GLY A 354 6.67 19.68 -19.01
C GLY A 354 5.65 18.99 -18.11
N LYS A 355 4.40 18.82 -18.55
CA LYS A 355 3.31 18.24 -17.75
C LYS A 355 3.09 16.76 -18.06
N VAL A 356 2.71 16.02 -17.03
CA VAL A 356 2.29 14.61 -17.11
C VAL A 356 0.95 14.40 -16.43
N ALA A 357 0.18 13.43 -16.91
CA ALA A 357 -0.95 12.88 -16.17
C ALA A 357 -0.51 11.60 -15.46
N SER A 358 -0.74 11.52 -14.15
CA SER A 358 -0.31 10.39 -13.32
C SER A 358 -1.15 10.26 -12.06
N ASN A 359 -1.13 9.06 -11.48
CA ASN A 359 -1.70 8.79 -10.17
C ASN A 359 -0.73 9.13 -9.01
N ASP A 360 -1.27 9.19 -7.79
CA ASP A 360 -0.57 9.16 -6.49
C ASP A 360 0.35 10.34 -6.14
N ILE A 361 0.57 11.29 -7.06
CA ILE A 361 1.57 12.34 -6.89
C ILE A 361 1.15 13.47 -5.95
N LEU A 362 -0.04 14.05 -6.10
CA LEU A 362 -0.54 15.06 -5.16
C LEU A 362 -1.28 14.40 -3.99
N ARG A 363 -2.00 13.32 -4.29
CA ARG A 363 -2.87 12.61 -3.36
C ARG A 363 -3.00 11.14 -3.76
N PRO A 364 -3.05 10.21 -2.79
CA PRO A 364 -3.19 8.78 -3.08
C PRO A 364 -4.49 8.47 -3.82
N GLY A 365 -4.37 7.69 -4.89
CA GLY A 365 -5.47 7.08 -5.60
C GLY A 365 -6.10 7.91 -6.71
N TYR A 366 -5.70 9.17 -6.89
CA TYR A 366 -6.27 10.06 -7.91
C TYR A 366 -5.29 10.35 -9.03
N ILE A 367 -5.82 10.64 -10.21
CA ILE A 367 -5.10 11.17 -11.36
C ILE A 367 -5.02 12.70 -11.25
N ASP A 368 -3.81 13.22 -11.31
CA ASP A 368 -3.54 14.65 -11.33
C ASP A 368 -2.66 14.99 -12.55
N VAL A 369 -2.80 16.21 -13.07
CA VAL A 369 -1.87 16.78 -14.07
C VAL A 369 -0.87 17.65 -13.34
N VAL A 370 0.40 17.28 -13.41
CA VAL A 370 1.49 17.91 -12.65
C VAL A 370 2.73 18.10 -13.51
N ASP A 371 3.68 18.89 -13.02
CA ASP A 371 5.04 18.93 -13.58
C ASP A 371 5.72 17.56 -13.47
N ALA A 372 6.36 17.12 -14.54
CA ALA A 372 7.11 15.86 -14.57
C ALA A 372 8.26 15.85 -13.53
N GLU A 373 8.85 17.02 -13.26
CA GLU A 373 9.91 17.18 -12.26
C GLU A 373 9.41 16.96 -10.82
N LEU A 374 8.09 16.96 -10.60
CA LEU A 374 7.51 16.76 -9.28
C LEU A 374 7.82 15.36 -8.73
N PHE A 375 7.99 14.35 -9.60
CA PHE A 375 8.37 13.00 -9.18
C PHE A 375 9.80 12.96 -8.61
N GLU A 376 10.70 13.75 -9.17
CA GLU A 376 12.09 13.82 -8.70
C GLU A 376 12.18 14.66 -7.43
N THR A 377 11.51 15.82 -7.40
CA THR A 377 11.57 16.75 -6.27
C THR A 377 10.75 16.29 -5.06
N LYS A 378 9.59 15.65 -5.27
CA LYS A 378 8.71 15.21 -4.19
C LYS A 378 9.02 13.80 -3.71
N TRP A 379 9.37 12.88 -4.60
CA TRP A 379 9.62 11.48 -4.24
C TRP A 379 11.11 11.12 -4.19
N GLY A 380 12.01 12.02 -4.62
CA GLY A 380 13.42 11.65 -4.80
C GLY A 380 13.61 10.60 -5.91
N ALA A 381 12.62 10.42 -6.79
CA ALA A 381 12.68 9.41 -7.82
C ALA A 381 13.76 9.80 -8.85
N ARG A 382 14.50 8.81 -9.36
CA ARG A 382 15.49 9.02 -10.41
C ARG A 382 14.82 8.88 -11.77
N TYR A 383 14.81 9.94 -12.55
CA TYR A 383 14.32 9.86 -13.93
C TYR A 383 15.15 8.88 -14.76
N ILE A 384 14.46 8.05 -15.54
CA ILE A 384 15.09 7.01 -16.36
C ILE A 384 15.16 7.45 -17.81
N GLY A 385 14.07 8.00 -18.33
CA GLY A 385 13.90 8.28 -19.75
C GLY A 385 12.45 8.11 -20.17
N TRP A 386 12.24 8.08 -21.48
CA TRP A 386 10.91 7.93 -22.06
C TRP A 386 10.89 6.93 -23.22
N THR A 387 9.69 6.51 -23.61
CA THR A 387 9.44 5.68 -24.79
C THR A 387 8.25 6.22 -25.59
N PRO A 388 8.14 5.94 -26.90
CA PRO A 388 6.86 5.98 -27.60
C PRO A 388 5.81 5.17 -26.81
N PRO A 389 4.51 5.50 -26.93
CA PRO A 389 3.46 4.81 -26.20
C PRO A 389 3.15 3.46 -26.85
N VAL A 390 4.08 2.53 -26.75
CA VAL A 390 3.94 1.16 -27.25
C VAL A 390 3.75 0.23 -26.06
N PHE A 391 2.82 -0.71 -26.19
CA PHE A 391 2.54 -1.72 -25.17
C PHE A 391 2.70 -3.12 -25.78
N PRO A 392 3.93 -3.66 -25.85
CA PRO A 392 4.22 -4.87 -26.63
C PRO A 392 3.45 -6.13 -26.22
N ARG A 393 2.91 -6.15 -24.99
CA ARG A 393 2.22 -7.30 -24.39
C ARG A 393 0.78 -6.98 -23.94
N ALA A 394 0.26 -5.80 -24.29
CA ALA A 394 -1.08 -5.39 -23.90
C ALA A 394 -2.19 -6.12 -24.66
N GLY A 395 -3.40 -6.03 -24.11
CA GLY A 395 -4.63 -6.57 -24.69
C GLY A 395 -5.88 -6.11 -23.94
#